data_AF-A0A7Y2U835-F1
#
_entry.id   AF-A0A7Y2U835-F1
#
_cell.length_a   1.000
_cell.length_b   1.000
_cell.length_c   1.000
_cell.angle_alpha   90.00
_cell.angle_beta   90.00
_cell.angle_gamma   90.00
#
_symmetry.space_group_name_H-M   'P 1'
#
loop_
_entity.id
_entity.type
_entity.pdbx_description
1 polymer ?
#
loop_
_entity_poly.entity_id
_entity_poly.type
_entity_poly.pdbx_seq_one_letter_code
_entity_poly.pdbx_strand_id
1 'polypeptide(L)'
;MNQCLGFNAGNALEVIEAVDFLTGKRQSKRLKEVVMGLCSELLLLSKLAENKSCAENMLNAALDSGKAAEIFGEMVYLLGGPADLIDNYSSHLATASVVRPVPSEKQGYVSAIDTRQLGLSIVQMGGGRTRAEDQIDPAVGLSDVISIGASSDQSLATVHAQSEDAWQQAAETIRSAITFTQSPVSPPSVIHEVIR
;
A
#
# COMPACT_ATOMS: atom_id res chain seq x y z
N MET A 1 -3.97 2.28 -13.13
CA MET A 1 -3.61 1.70 -11.81
C MET A 1 -4.72 0.74 -11.40
N ASN A 2 -4.62 -0.53 -11.80
CA ASN A 2 -5.77 -1.45 -11.86
C ASN A 2 -5.99 -2.24 -10.55
N GLN A 3 -5.19 -1.99 -9.53
CA GLN A 3 -5.23 -2.65 -8.21
C GLN A 3 -4.39 -1.80 -7.23
N CYS A 4 -4.55 -2.01 -5.92
CA CYS A 4 -3.69 -1.38 -4.91
C CYS A 4 -2.22 -1.70 -5.22
N LEU A 5 -1.31 -0.72 -5.16
CA LEU A 5 0.09 -0.90 -5.55
C LEU A 5 0.89 -1.69 -4.50
N GLY A 6 0.66 -1.36 -3.22
CA GLY A 6 1.18 -2.07 -2.06
C GLY A 6 0.27 -3.23 -1.62
N PHE A 7 0.29 -3.50 -0.33
CA PHE A 7 -0.66 -4.36 0.37
C PHE A 7 -1.77 -3.54 1.04
N ASN A 8 -1.47 -2.30 1.41
CA ASN A 8 -2.32 -1.46 2.23
C ASN A 8 -2.84 -0.24 1.47
N ALA A 9 -3.99 0.28 1.89
CA ALA A 9 -4.56 1.54 1.44
C ALA A 9 -5.20 2.27 2.63
N GLY A 10 -4.78 3.51 2.89
CA GLY A 10 -5.18 4.29 4.06
C GLY A 10 -4.09 5.27 4.48
N ASN A 11 -4.10 5.74 5.72
CA ASN A 11 -3.07 6.67 6.20
C ASN A 11 -2.04 5.96 7.08
N ALA A 12 -2.41 5.55 8.29
CA ALA A 12 -1.51 4.86 9.21
C ALA A 12 -0.99 3.55 8.60
N LEU A 13 -1.86 2.79 7.92
CA LEU A 13 -1.51 1.52 7.28
C LEU A 13 -0.47 1.66 6.17
N GLU A 14 -0.48 2.76 5.41
CA GLU A 14 0.53 3.02 4.38
C GLU A 14 1.87 3.45 4.98
N VAL A 15 1.86 4.14 6.12
CA VAL A 15 3.09 4.44 6.89
C VAL A 15 3.70 3.14 7.44
N ILE A 16 2.87 2.23 7.97
CA ILE A 16 3.34 0.90 8.40
C ILE A 16 3.99 0.15 7.23
N GLU A 17 3.33 0.13 6.06
CA GLU A 17 3.89 -0.52 4.88
C GLU A 17 5.20 0.14 4.42
N ALA A 18 5.33 1.46 4.49
CA ALA A 18 6.56 2.16 4.16
C ALA A 18 7.71 1.78 5.12
N VAL A 19 7.45 1.71 6.44
CA VAL A 19 8.46 1.27 7.41
C VAL A 19 8.84 -0.19 7.19
N ASP A 20 7.86 -1.08 7.01
CA ASP A 20 8.12 -2.50 6.72
C ASP A 20 8.89 -2.70 5.40
N PHE A 21 8.62 -1.85 4.40
CA PHE A 21 9.32 -1.84 3.12
C PHE A 21 10.78 -1.44 3.29
N LEU A 22 11.04 -0.33 3.99
CA LEU A 22 12.38 0.23 4.19
C LEU A 22 13.25 -0.63 5.11
N THR A 23 12.64 -1.31 6.08
CA THR A 23 13.33 -2.23 7.00
C THR A 23 13.45 -3.66 6.45
N GLY A 24 12.89 -3.93 5.28
CA GLY A 24 12.93 -5.26 4.64
C GLY A 24 12.03 -6.31 5.28
N LYS A 25 11.20 -5.94 6.28
CA LYS A 25 10.25 -6.87 6.94
C LYS A 25 9.22 -7.42 5.95
N ARG A 26 8.68 -6.55 5.09
CA ARG A 26 7.68 -6.92 4.08
C ARG A 26 7.74 -5.95 2.90
N GLN A 27 7.92 -6.48 1.69
CA GLN A 27 8.02 -5.67 0.47
C GLN A 27 7.06 -6.18 -0.61
N SER A 28 6.07 -5.37 -0.99
CA SER A 28 5.23 -5.67 -2.16
C SER A 28 6.12 -5.64 -3.41
N LYS A 29 6.09 -6.72 -4.20
CA LYS A 29 6.87 -6.81 -5.44
C LYS A 29 6.51 -5.68 -6.42
N ARG A 30 5.22 -5.33 -6.50
CA ARG A 30 4.70 -4.30 -7.41
C ARG A 30 5.10 -2.89 -6.96
N LEU A 31 4.96 -2.61 -5.67
CA LEU A 31 5.44 -1.36 -5.07
C LEU A 31 6.95 -1.22 -5.26
N LYS A 32 7.73 -2.28 -4.98
CA LYS A 32 9.18 -2.30 -5.17
C LYS A 32 9.57 -2.00 -6.61
N GLU A 33 8.92 -2.63 -7.57
CA GLU A 33 9.19 -2.40 -9.00
C GLU A 33 9.01 -0.92 -9.38
N VAL A 34 7.91 -0.29 -8.96
CA VAL A 34 7.65 1.14 -9.23
C VAL A 34 8.63 2.05 -8.50
N VAL A 35 8.85 1.85 -7.20
CA VAL A 35 9.77 2.66 -6.40
C VAL A 35 11.18 2.59 -6.98
N MET A 36 11.67 1.39 -7.26
CA MET A 36 13.00 1.19 -7.84
C MET A 36 13.11 1.77 -9.24
N GLY A 37 12.07 1.64 -10.07
CA GLY A 37 12.02 2.25 -11.40
C GLY A 37 12.10 3.77 -11.36
N LEU A 38 11.29 4.42 -10.50
CA LEU A 38 11.30 5.87 -10.33
C LEU A 38 12.63 6.38 -9.77
N CYS A 39 13.14 5.74 -8.70
CA CYS A 39 14.41 6.13 -8.10
C CYS A 39 15.60 5.92 -9.05
N SER A 40 15.57 4.87 -9.88
CA SER A 40 16.61 4.63 -10.88
C SER A 40 16.67 5.77 -11.89
N GLU A 41 15.52 6.23 -12.41
CA GLU A 41 15.49 7.37 -13.33
C GLU A 41 15.95 8.67 -12.64
N LEU A 42 15.59 8.89 -11.36
CA LEU A 42 16.08 10.05 -10.61
C LEU A 42 17.61 10.05 -10.46
N LEU A 43 18.23 8.91 -10.18
CA LEU A 43 19.69 8.78 -10.08
C LEU A 43 20.39 9.08 -11.41
N LEU A 44 19.80 8.65 -12.53
CA LEU A 44 20.31 8.94 -13.87
C LEU A 44 20.17 10.42 -14.23
N LEU A 45 18.99 11.01 -14.01
CA LEU A 45 18.70 12.42 -14.30
C LEU A 45 19.57 13.38 -13.49
N SER A 46 19.85 13.03 -12.23
CA SER A 46 20.73 13.79 -11.34
C SER A 46 22.21 13.53 -11.58
N LYS A 47 22.57 12.63 -12.52
CA LYS A 47 23.95 12.21 -12.82
C LYS A 47 24.68 11.62 -11.60
N LEU A 48 23.93 11.03 -10.67
CA LEU A 48 24.48 10.29 -9.53
C LEU A 48 24.80 8.83 -9.88
N ALA A 49 24.17 8.30 -10.92
CA ALA A 49 24.49 6.98 -11.49
C ALA A 49 24.84 7.11 -12.98
N GLU A 50 25.82 6.33 -13.42
CA GLU A 50 26.30 6.34 -14.81
C GLU A 50 25.34 5.63 -15.78
N ASN A 51 24.65 4.60 -15.28
CA ASN A 51 23.74 3.77 -16.05
C ASN A 51 22.76 3.04 -15.11
N LYS A 52 21.76 2.39 -15.70
CA LYS A 52 20.68 1.72 -14.96
C LYS A 52 21.19 0.67 -13.98
N SER A 53 22.20 -0.13 -14.36
CA SER A 53 22.76 -1.15 -13.46
C SER A 53 23.46 -0.53 -12.25
N CYS A 54 24.20 0.57 -12.45
CA CYS A 54 24.78 1.34 -11.35
C CYS A 54 23.69 1.87 -10.40
N ALA A 55 22.62 2.46 -10.96
CA ALA A 55 21.50 2.96 -10.18
C ALA A 55 20.81 1.85 -9.36
N GLU A 56 20.52 0.70 -9.98
CA GLU A 56 19.92 -0.46 -9.29
C GLU A 56 20.80 -0.96 -8.13
N ASN A 57 22.12 -1.05 -8.33
CA ASN A 57 23.05 -1.46 -7.28
C ASN A 57 23.05 -0.47 -6.10
N MET A 58 23.04 0.84 -6.38
CA MET A 58 22.99 1.88 -5.34
C MET A 58 21.69 1.80 -4.53
N LEU A 59 20.55 1.61 -5.19
CA LEU A 59 19.25 1.51 -4.53
C LEU A 59 19.14 0.25 -3.66
N ASN A 60 19.58 -0.91 -4.18
CA ASN A 60 19.59 -2.14 -3.39
C ASN A 60 20.53 -2.01 -2.19
N ALA A 61 21.73 -1.44 -2.36
CA ALA A 61 22.64 -1.19 -1.25
C ALA A 61 22.01 -0.28 -0.17
N ALA A 62 21.24 0.75 -0.55
CA ALA A 62 20.58 1.64 0.40
C ALA A 62 19.47 0.94 1.21
N LEU A 63 18.73 0.02 0.58
CA LEU A 63 17.72 -0.80 1.27
C LEU A 63 18.37 -1.86 2.16
N ASP A 64 19.32 -2.63 1.62
CA ASP A 64 19.92 -3.78 2.30
C ASP A 64 20.80 -3.37 3.50
N SER A 65 21.41 -2.18 3.43
CA SER A 65 22.19 -1.64 4.56
C SER A 65 21.33 -1.02 5.67
N GLY A 66 20.02 -0.84 5.45
CA GLY A 66 19.14 -0.12 6.36
C GLY A 66 19.25 1.41 6.28
N LYS A 67 20.15 1.95 5.46
CA LYS A 67 20.37 3.42 5.35
C LYS A 67 19.11 4.16 4.90
N ALA A 68 18.29 3.54 4.05
CA ALA A 68 17.03 4.14 3.62
C ALA A 68 16.04 4.31 4.80
N ALA A 69 15.96 3.33 5.71
CA ALA A 69 15.12 3.42 6.90
C ALA A 69 15.66 4.45 7.91
N GLU A 70 16.98 4.50 8.10
CA GLU A 70 17.65 5.49 8.96
C GLU A 70 17.31 6.93 8.51
N ILE A 71 17.49 7.24 7.23
CA ILE A 71 17.18 8.57 6.68
C ILE A 71 15.70 8.91 6.79
N PHE A 72 14.80 7.92 6.59
CA PHE A 72 13.37 8.14 6.79
C PHE A 72 13.05 8.47 8.26
N GLY A 73 13.65 7.77 9.22
CA GLY A 73 13.50 8.06 10.65
C GLY A 73 14.03 9.44 11.04
N GLU A 74 15.22 9.81 10.56
CA GLU A 74 15.79 11.15 10.75
C GLU A 74 14.86 12.24 10.19
N MET A 75 14.35 12.05 8.97
CA MET A 75 13.40 12.97 8.34
C MET A 75 12.14 13.15 9.20
N VAL A 76 11.55 12.06 9.69
CA VAL A 76 10.36 12.11 10.56
C VAL A 76 10.64 12.90 11.83
N TYR A 77 11.76 12.63 12.50
CA TYR A 77 12.13 13.34 13.73
C TYR A 77 12.36 14.84 13.49
N LEU A 78 13.07 15.20 12.42
CA LEU A 78 13.34 16.59 12.06
C LEU A 78 12.06 17.38 11.71
N LEU A 79 11.01 16.70 11.26
CA LEU A 79 9.70 17.29 10.97
C LEU A 79 8.75 17.27 12.19
N GLY A 80 9.24 16.91 13.39
CA GLY A 80 8.49 16.94 14.65
C GLY A 80 7.77 15.63 14.98
N GLY A 81 8.04 14.55 14.26
CA GLY A 81 7.57 13.21 14.60
C GLY A 81 8.42 12.53 15.68
N PRO A 82 8.05 11.30 16.08
CA PRO A 82 8.78 10.55 17.10
C PRO A 82 10.13 10.05 16.57
N ALA A 83 11.16 10.12 17.42
CA ALA A 83 12.52 9.71 17.08
C ALA A 83 12.67 8.19 16.88
N ASP A 84 11.75 7.41 17.45
CA ASP A 84 11.76 5.95 17.47
C ASP A 84 10.66 5.35 16.56
N LEU A 85 10.15 6.11 15.58
CA LEU A 85 9.08 5.62 14.68
C LEU A 85 9.44 4.28 14.02
N ILE A 86 10.69 4.13 13.56
CA ILE A 86 11.12 2.93 12.81
C ILE A 86 11.00 1.66 13.65
N ASP A 87 11.33 1.76 14.94
CA ASP A 87 11.33 0.63 15.86
C ASP A 87 9.97 0.42 16.53
N ASN A 88 9.22 1.50 16.77
CA ASN A 88 8.01 1.53 17.59
C ASN A 88 6.79 2.12 16.86
N TYR A 89 6.67 1.98 15.54
CA TYR A 89 5.55 2.56 14.79
C TYR A 89 4.16 2.19 15.34
N SER A 90 4.01 1.00 15.92
CA SER A 90 2.73 0.54 16.48
C SER A 90 2.26 1.32 17.70
N SER A 91 3.14 1.96 18.47
CA SER A 91 2.74 2.82 19.60
C SER A 91 2.41 4.25 19.18
N HIS A 92 2.87 4.67 17.99
CA HIS A 92 2.71 6.03 17.48
C HIS A 92 1.57 6.19 16.49
N LEU A 93 1.27 5.14 15.73
CA LEU A 93 0.26 5.17 14.68
C LEU A 93 -1.12 4.78 15.21
N ALA A 94 -2.14 5.48 14.73
CA ALA A 94 -3.52 5.25 15.16
C ALA A 94 -4.02 3.86 14.71
N THR A 95 -4.81 3.21 15.56
CA THR A 95 -5.39 1.88 15.30
C THR A 95 -6.91 1.93 15.34
N ALA A 96 -7.56 1.24 14.42
CA ALA A 96 -9.02 1.20 14.35
C ALA A 96 -9.62 0.25 15.41
N SER A 97 -10.85 0.53 15.83
CA SER A 97 -11.55 -0.27 16.86
C SER A 97 -12.04 -1.63 16.35
N VAL A 98 -12.31 -1.76 15.06
CA VAL A 98 -12.79 -2.98 14.39
C VAL A 98 -11.84 -3.33 13.25
N VAL A 99 -11.13 -4.45 13.40
CA VAL A 99 -10.17 -4.95 12.40
C VAL A 99 -10.50 -6.39 12.06
N ARG A 100 -11.10 -6.64 10.88
CA ARG A 100 -11.54 -7.99 10.49
C ARG A 100 -11.45 -8.24 8.97
N PRO A 101 -11.14 -9.49 8.56
CA PRO A 101 -11.05 -9.86 7.14
C PRO A 101 -12.43 -9.89 6.46
N VAL A 102 -12.45 -9.55 5.19
CA VAL A 102 -13.61 -9.71 4.30
C VAL A 102 -13.38 -10.97 3.45
N PRO A 103 -14.01 -12.11 3.76
CA PRO A 103 -13.87 -13.32 2.95
C PRO A 103 -14.56 -13.16 1.59
N SER A 104 -14.06 -13.88 0.59
CA SER A 104 -14.74 -14.00 -0.70
C SER A 104 -16.02 -14.82 -0.56
N GLU A 105 -17.08 -14.39 -1.26
CA GLU A 105 -18.33 -15.17 -1.42
C GLU A 105 -18.37 -15.91 -2.77
N LYS A 106 -17.40 -15.65 -3.63
CA LYS A 106 -17.30 -16.23 -4.98
C LYS A 106 -16.04 -17.07 -5.08
N GLN A 107 -16.09 -18.12 -5.88
CA GLN A 107 -14.93 -18.95 -6.20
C GLN A 107 -14.29 -18.50 -7.52
N GLY A 108 -12.97 -18.59 -7.59
CA GLY A 108 -12.19 -18.35 -8.81
C GLY A 108 -10.94 -17.51 -8.56
N TYR A 109 -10.48 -16.84 -9.61
CA TYR A 109 -9.31 -15.96 -9.58
C TYR A 109 -9.73 -14.51 -9.80
N VAL A 110 -9.11 -13.59 -9.07
CA VAL A 110 -9.37 -12.15 -9.24
C VAL A 110 -8.92 -11.71 -10.63
N SER A 111 -9.85 -11.26 -11.47
CA SER A 111 -9.59 -10.76 -12.82
C SER A 111 -9.51 -9.24 -12.90
N ALA A 112 -10.25 -8.53 -12.05
CA ALA A 112 -10.26 -7.08 -12.00
C ALA A 112 -10.62 -6.58 -10.59
N ILE A 113 -10.10 -5.40 -10.27
CA ILE A 113 -10.38 -4.67 -9.03
C ILE A 113 -10.74 -3.23 -9.40
N ASP A 114 -11.92 -2.77 -9.01
CA ASP A 114 -12.31 -1.37 -9.09
C ASP A 114 -11.61 -0.60 -7.96
N THR A 115 -10.41 -0.11 -8.25
CA THR A 115 -9.60 0.66 -7.29
C THR A 115 -10.25 1.96 -6.86
N ARG A 116 -11.12 2.54 -7.69
CA ARG A 116 -11.86 3.75 -7.34
C ARG A 116 -12.87 3.44 -6.25
N GLN A 117 -13.59 2.33 -6.35
CA GLN A 117 -14.54 1.91 -5.30
C GLN A 117 -13.82 1.56 -3.99
N LEU A 118 -12.66 0.93 -4.05
CA LEU A 118 -11.84 0.72 -2.85
C LEU A 118 -11.38 2.04 -2.21
N GLY A 119 -10.96 3.02 -3.01
CA GLY A 119 -10.61 4.34 -2.49
C GLY A 119 -11.80 5.07 -1.86
N LEU A 120 -12.98 5.00 -2.50
CA LEU A 120 -14.20 5.61 -1.99
C LEU A 120 -14.69 4.96 -0.70
N SER A 121 -14.51 3.64 -0.51
CA SER A 121 -14.88 2.98 0.75
C SER A 121 -14.01 3.50 1.91
N ILE A 122 -12.73 3.77 1.68
CA ILE A 122 -11.85 4.39 2.68
C ILE A 122 -12.30 5.81 3.02
N VAL A 123 -12.67 6.61 2.01
CA VAL A 123 -13.24 7.96 2.22
C VAL A 123 -14.52 7.89 3.06
N GLN A 124 -15.42 6.94 2.77
CA GLN A 124 -16.67 6.76 3.52
C GLN A 124 -16.43 6.33 4.97
N MET A 125 -15.35 5.58 5.24
CA MET A 125 -14.93 5.25 6.61
C MET A 125 -14.27 6.42 7.35
N GLY A 126 -13.98 7.53 6.68
CA GLY A 126 -13.31 8.71 7.26
C GLY A 126 -11.81 8.80 6.99
N GLY A 127 -11.22 7.88 6.22
CA GLY A 127 -9.80 7.89 5.85
C GLY A 127 -9.46 8.89 4.74
N GLY A 128 -10.42 9.71 4.34
CA GLY A 128 -10.25 10.74 3.32
C GLY A 128 -11.31 11.82 3.44
N ARG A 129 -11.24 12.80 2.55
CA ARG A 129 -12.09 13.98 2.59
C ARG A 129 -13.14 13.94 1.49
N THR A 130 -14.39 14.23 1.84
CA THR A 130 -15.43 14.57 0.86
C THR A 130 -15.47 16.07 0.59
N ARG A 131 -15.15 16.86 1.62
CA ARG A 131 -14.97 18.31 1.59
C ARG A 131 -13.63 18.69 2.21
N ALA A 132 -13.08 19.84 1.80
CA ALA A 132 -11.73 20.25 2.20
C ALA A 132 -11.55 20.34 3.74
N GLU A 133 -12.62 20.68 4.45
CA GLU A 133 -12.68 20.84 5.90
C GLU A 133 -12.85 19.55 6.71
N ASP A 134 -13.14 18.42 6.05
CA ASP A 134 -13.38 17.15 6.75
C ASP A 134 -12.13 16.72 7.54
N GLN A 135 -12.36 16.28 8.77
CA GLN A 135 -11.33 15.62 9.58
C GLN A 135 -11.09 14.21 9.04
N ILE A 136 -9.83 13.81 8.97
CA ILE A 136 -9.44 12.46 8.56
C ILE A 136 -9.23 11.63 9.81
N ASP A 137 -9.79 10.43 9.83
CA ASP A 137 -9.40 9.37 10.75
C ASP A 137 -8.23 8.58 10.13
N PRO A 138 -6.99 8.73 10.61
CA PRO A 138 -5.85 8.06 10.01
C PRO A 138 -5.81 6.55 10.31
N ALA A 139 -6.64 6.06 11.24
CA ALA A 139 -6.65 4.68 11.68
C ALA A 139 -7.42 3.74 10.73
N VAL A 140 -8.35 4.28 9.94
CA VAL A 140 -9.19 3.49 9.05
C VAL A 140 -8.50 3.21 7.72
N GLY A 141 -8.89 2.12 7.07
CA GLY A 141 -8.35 1.73 5.79
C GLY A 141 -8.47 0.24 5.51
N LEU A 142 -7.71 -0.22 4.52
CA LEU A 142 -7.66 -1.60 4.07
C LEU A 142 -6.22 -2.11 4.19
N SER A 143 -6.01 -3.25 4.82
CA SER A 143 -4.74 -3.98 4.77
C SER A 143 -4.89 -5.30 4.04
N ASP A 144 -3.78 -5.84 3.54
CA ASP A 144 -3.74 -7.14 2.86
C ASP A 144 -4.77 -7.23 1.70
N VAL A 145 -4.85 -6.17 0.92
CA VAL A 145 -5.73 -6.08 -0.25
C VAL A 145 -5.31 -7.13 -1.28
N ILE A 146 -6.27 -7.96 -1.69
CA ILE A 146 -6.06 -9.02 -2.66
C ILE A 146 -5.55 -8.46 -3.99
N SER A 147 -4.70 -9.22 -4.69
CA SER A 147 -4.14 -8.83 -5.98
C SER A 147 -4.85 -9.54 -7.14
N ILE A 148 -4.85 -8.91 -8.32
CA ILE A 148 -5.25 -9.56 -9.57
C ILE A 148 -4.40 -10.82 -9.79
N GLY A 149 -5.06 -11.93 -10.12
CA GLY A 149 -4.47 -13.25 -10.28
C GLY A 149 -4.50 -14.14 -9.02
N ALA A 150 -4.82 -13.58 -7.84
CA ALA A 150 -4.96 -14.36 -6.62
C ALA A 150 -6.23 -15.23 -6.61
N SER A 151 -6.17 -16.37 -5.92
CA SER A 151 -7.34 -17.24 -5.66
C SER A 151 -8.28 -16.59 -4.64
N SER A 152 -9.57 -16.83 -4.80
CA SER A 152 -10.63 -16.44 -3.88
C SER A 152 -10.58 -17.09 -2.49
N ASP A 153 -9.69 -18.06 -2.27
CA ASP A 153 -9.49 -18.69 -0.95
C ASP A 153 -8.87 -17.74 0.05
N GLN A 154 -8.27 -16.65 -0.43
CA GLN A 154 -7.75 -15.55 0.39
C GLN A 154 -8.88 -14.55 0.71
N SER A 155 -8.76 -13.87 1.84
CA SER A 155 -9.60 -12.69 2.12
C SER A 155 -9.37 -11.62 1.05
N LEU A 156 -10.43 -10.90 0.72
CA LEU A 156 -10.39 -9.80 -0.26
C LEU A 156 -9.57 -8.61 0.24
N ALA A 157 -9.70 -8.31 1.53
CA ALA A 157 -8.91 -7.37 2.30
C ALA A 157 -9.23 -7.56 3.79
N THR A 158 -8.43 -6.97 4.66
CA THR A 158 -8.78 -6.72 6.06
C THR A 158 -9.22 -5.27 6.20
N VAL A 159 -10.44 -5.06 6.70
CA VAL A 159 -11.00 -3.71 6.91
C VAL A 159 -10.67 -3.26 8.32
N HIS A 160 -10.13 -2.04 8.41
CA HIS A 160 -9.88 -1.29 9.63
C HIS A 160 -10.92 -0.17 9.72
N ALA A 161 -11.87 -0.28 10.64
CA ALA A 161 -13.02 0.63 10.78
C ALA A 161 -13.29 0.96 12.26
N GLN A 162 -14.03 2.03 12.53
CA GLN A 162 -14.37 2.41 13.91
C GLN A 162 -15.66 1.79 14.45
N SER A 163 -16.47 1.18 13.59
CA SER A 163 -17.73 0.55 13.99
C SER A 163 -18.05 -0.67 13.14
N GLU A 164 -18.93 -1.53 13.66
CA GLU A 164 -19.45 -2.68 12.93
C GLU A 164 -20.17 -2.27 11.65
N ASP A 165 -20.97 -1.20 11.70
CA ASP A 165 -21.72 -0.68 10.54
C ASP A 165 -20.77 -0.19 9.44
N ALA A 166 -19.70 0.52 9.81
CA ALA A 166 -18.69 0.98 8.86
C ALA A 166 -17.94 -0.20 8.23
N TRP A 167 -17.61 -1.22 9.03
CA TRP A 167 -17.02 -2.45 8.52
C TRP A 167 -17.94 -3.16 7.51
N GLN A 168 -19.23 -3.28 7.82
CA GLN A 168 -20.22 -3.95 6.97
C GLN A 168 -20.37 -3.23 5.62
N GLN A 169 -20.50 -1.90 5.63
CA GLN A 169 -20.59 -1.09 4.41
C GLN A 169 -19.34 -1.20 3.54
N ALA A 170 -18.15 -1.17 4.15
CA ALA A 170 -16.90 -1.35 3.44
C ALA A 170 -16.78 -2.77 2.85
N ALA A 171 -17.17 -3.80 3.60
CA ALA A 171 -17.16 -5.19 3.15
C ALA A 171 -18.05 -5.40 1.91
N GLU A 172 -19.25 -4.83 1.91
CA GLU A 172 -20.16 -4.87 0.75
C GLU A 172 -19.54 -4.18 -0.48
N THR A 173 -18.92 -3.01 -0.28
CA THR A 173 -18.26 -2.28 -1.36
C THR A 173 -17.08 -3.09 -1.92
N ILE A 174 -16.24 -3.67 -1.07
CA ILE A 174 -15.09 -4.50 -1.48
C ILE A 174 -15.55 -5.72 -2.29
N ARG A 175 -16.58 -6.45 -1.83
CA ARG A 175 -17.13 -7.60 -2.57
C ARG A 175 -17.65 -7.20 -3.95
N SER A 176 -18.26 -6.02 -4.07
CA SER A 176 -18.76 -5.50 -5.34
C SER A 176 -17.65 -5.00 -6.28
N ALA A 177 -16.53 -4.52 -5.72
CA ALA A 177 -15.41 -3.97 -6.46
C ALA A 177 -14.52 -5.04 -7.11
N ILE A 178 -14.66 -6.31 -6.72
CA ILE A 178 -13.77 -7.39 -7.15
C ILE A 178 -14.51 -8.33 -8.10
N THR A 179 -13.93 -8.52 -9.29
CA THR A 179 -14.45 -9.42 -10.31
C THR A 179 -13.61 -10.70 -10.36
N PHE A 180 -14.28 -11.83 -10.55
CA PHE A 180 -13.67 -13.16 -10.59
C PHE A 180 -13.85 -13.81 -11.96
N THR A 181 -12.94 -14.72 -12.28
CA THR A 181 -13.04 -15.65 -13.42
C THR A 181 -12.70 -17.07 -12.96
N GLN A 182 -13.04 -18.08 -13.75
CA GLN A 182 -12.77 -19.47 -13.42
C GLN A 182 -11.33 -19.91 -13.75
N SER A 183 -10.66 -19.23 -14.68
CA SER A 183 -9.30 -19.55 -15.10
C SER A 183 -8.29 -18.57 -14.52
N PRO A 184 -7.05 -19.01 -14.18
CA PRO A 184 -6.01 -18.09 -13.71
C PRO A 184 -5.77 -16.90 -14.64
N VAL A 185 -5.52 -15.73 -14.05
CA VAL A 185 -5.23 -14.48 -14.77
C VAL A 185 -3.82 -14.01 -14.41
N SER A 186 -3.03 -13.68 -15.43
CA SER A 186 -1.74 -13.01 -15.20
C SER A 186 -1.97 -11.54 -14.84
N PRO A 187 -1.37 -11.02 -13.77
CA PRO A 187 -1.48 -9.61 -13.44
C PRO A 187 -0.84 -8.75 -14.55
N PRO A 188 -1.38 -7.54 -14.80
CA PRO A 188 -0.78 -6.62 -15.77
C PRO A 188 0.60 -6.15 -15.30
N SER A 189 1.45 -5.74 -16.26
CA SER A 189 2.71 -5.05 -15.94
C SER A 189 2.44 -3.79 -15.12
N VAL A 190 3.31 -3.48 -14.17
CA VAL A 190 3.17 -2.28 -13.32
C VAL A 190 3.82 -1.06 -13.99
N ILE A 191 4.93 -1.27 -14.70
CA ILE A 191 5.58 -0.26 -15.54
C ILE A 191 5.31 -0.61 -17.01
N HIS A 192 4.68 0.30 -17.75
CA HIS A 192 4.36 0.10 -19.17
C HIS A 192 5.45 0.67 -20.08
N GLU A 193 5.89 1.89 -19.79
CA GLU A 193 6.90 2.61 -20.57
C GLU A 193 7.61 3.65 -19.70
N VAL A 194 8.81 4.04 -20.14
CA VAL A 194 9.55 5.19 -19.60
C VAL A 194 9.74 6.16 -20.76
N ILE A 195 9.11 7.34 -20.65
CA ILE A 195 9.19 8.38 -21.67
C ILE A 195 10.39 9.28 -21.33
N ARG A 196 11.30 9.47 -22.28
CA ARG A 196 12.53 10.25 -22.15
C ARG A 196 12.61 11.34 -23.21
#